data_AF-Q01V24-F1
#
_entry.id   AF-Q01V24-F1
#
_cell.length_a   1.000
_cell.length_b   1.000
_cell.length_c   1.000
_cell.angle_alpha   90.00
_cell.angle_beta   90.00
_cell.angle_gamma   90.00
#
_symmetry.space_group_name_H-M   'P 1'
#
loop_
_entity.id
_entity.type
_entity.pdbx_description
1 polymer ?
#
loop_
_entity_poly.entity_id
_entity_poly.type
_entity_poly.pdbx_seq_one_letter_code
_entity_poly.pdbx_strand_id
1 'polypeptide(L)'
;MRYRLTVFLLFAFSLPAQQAHSHLNDFKRKLIWRDPLIKTAVSALFNEARNSPHEWGRGVEGFAKRAGSSFGKRVVKSSVELGLSEWTHEDLHYHRLGAGSFMARVKHAVATTYWVPRDNGPGYTLAAGRIAGTFTESQVARLWMPSRVATMGAAMQGTAATVGLDVGINVLREFWPRGR
;
A
#
# COMPACT_ATOMS: atom_id res chain seq x y z
N MET A 1 32.82 11.93 -6.32
CA MET A 1 31.80 12.80 -5.70
C MET A 1 30.91 11.96 -4.79
N ARG A 2 31.10 12.07 -3.48
CA ARG A 2 30.38 11.36 -2.42
C ARG A 2 29.38 12.34 -1.80
N TYR A 3 28.08 12.11 -1.97
CA TYR A 3 27.05 12.83 -1.22
C TYR A 3 26.03 11.85 -0.64
N ARG A 4 26.24 11.54 0.65
CA ARG A 4 25.25 11.55 1.73
C ARG A 4 24.03 10.63 1.62
N LEU A 5 24.25 9.38 2.04
CA LEU A 5 23.26 8.58 2.76
C LEU A 5 22.99 9.24 4.13
N THR A 6 22.00 10.11 4.22
CA THR A 6 21.44 10.52 5.52
C THR A 6 19.98 10.95 5.36
N VAL A 7 19.09 10.00 5.11
CA VAL A 7 17.67 10.14 5.44
C VAL A 7 17.17 8.78 5.91
N PHE A 8 17.53 8.43 7.14
CA PHE A 8 16.89 7.36 7.89
C PHE A 8 16.53 7.93 9.26
N LEU A 9 15.28 7.69 9.66
CA LEU A 9 14.73 7.85 11.01
C LEU A 9 14.61 9.27 11.55
N LEU A 10 13.42 9.87 11.41
CA LEU A 10 12.81 10.65 12.49
C LEU A 10 11.29 10.68 12.32
N PHE A 11 10.60 9.67 12.87
CA PHE A 11 9.26 9.82 13.43
C PHE A 11 9.12 8.80 14.57
N ALA A 12 9.88 9.05 15.64
CA ALA A 12 9.67 8.41 16.93
C ALA A 12 8.59 9.20 17.65
N PHE A 13 7.32 8.88 17.40
CA PHE A 13 6.25 9.30 18.29
C PHE A 13 6.33 8.40 19.53
N SER A 14 6.49 9.04 20.69
CA SER A 14 6.48 8.43 22.01
C SER A 14 5.14 7.71 22.24
N LEU A 15 5.15 6.37 22.12
CA LEU A 15 4.01 5.52 22.45
C LEU A 15 4.27 4.79 23.78
N PRO A 16 3.30 4.75 24.70
CA PRO A 16 3.42 3.98 25.93
C PRO A 16 3.59 2.47 25.61
N ALA A 17 4.42 1.79 26.40
CA ALA A 17 4.92 0.44 26.11
C ALA A 17 3.84 -0.65 25.90
N GLN A 18 2.62 -0.45 26.40
CA GLN A 18 1.48 -1.37 26.21
C GLN A 18 0.89 -1.30 24.79
N GLN A 19 0.85 -0.10 24.18
CA GLN A 19 0.41 0.12 22.79
C GLN A 19 1.46 -0.37 21.79
N ALA A 20 2.75 -0.22 22.10
CA ALA A 20 3.84 -0.63 21.22
C ALA A 20 3.75 -2.11 20.77
N HIS A 21 3.23 -3.01 21.61
CA HIS A 21 3.09 -4.44 21.26
C HIS A 21 1.99 -4.73 20.23
N SER A 22 0.84 -4.04 20.25
CA SER A 22 -0.20 -4.20 19.22
C SER A 22 0.22 -3.55 17.90
N HIS A 23 0.78 -2.33 17.95
CA HIS A 23 1.25 -1.63 16.75
C HIS A 23 2.41 -2.34 16.07
N LEU A 24 3.31 -3.02 16.79
CA LEU A 24 4.38 -3.82 16.17
C LEU A 24 3.86 -5.03 15.42
N ASN A 25 2.82 -5.71 15.93
CA ASN A 25 2.22 -6.84 15.24
C ASN A 25 1.43 -6.38 14.02
N ASP A 26 0.76 -5.23 14.10
CA ASP A 26 0.02 -4.61 13.01
C ASP A 26 0.96 -4.06 11.94
N PHE A 27 2.06 -3.43 12.35
CA PHE A 27 3.16 -3.02 11.49
C PHE A 27 3.80 -4.24 10.82
N LYS A 28 4.14 -5.30 11.57
CA LYS A 28 4.63 -6.56 10.98
C LYS A 28 3.64 -7.15 9.98
N ARG A 29 2.33 -7.16 10.27
CA ARG A 29 1.26 -7.60 9.33
C ARG A 29 1.16 -6.73 8.09
N LYS A 30 1.32 -5.43 8.22
CA LYS A 30 1.32 -4.49 7.09
C LYS A 30 2.63 -4.48 6.30
N LEU A 31 3.76 -4.91 6.88
CA LEU A 31 5.10 -4.79 6.27
C LEU A 31 5.73 -6.13 5.84
N ILE A 32 5.59 -7.19 6.63
CA ILE A 32 6.36 -8.46 6.53
C ILE A 32 5.48 -9.68 6.19
N TRP A 33 4.15 -9.56 6.24
CA TRP A 33 3.28 -10.69 5.90
C TRP A 33 3.09 -10.89 4.38
N ARG A 34 2.41 -11.98 4.03
CA ARG A 34 2.22 -12.48 2.65
C ARG A 34 1.66 -11.43 1.67
N ASP A 35 0.74 -10.59 2.12
CA ASP A 35 -0.02 -9.70 1.23
C ASP A 35 0.83 -8.54 0.67
N PRO A 36 1.62 -7.81 1.47
CA PRO A 36 2.63 -6.86 0.96
C PRO A 36 3.61 -7.45 -0.05
N LEU A 37 4.05 -8.70 0.17
CA LEU A 37 4.97 -9.39 -0.74
C LEU A 37 4.30 -9.75 -2.06
N ILE A 38 3.08 -10.31 -2.02
CA ILE A 38 2.28 -10.57 -3.23
C ILE A 38 2.06 -9.28 -4.01
N LYS A 39 1.62 -8.21 -3.31
CA LYS A 39 1.47 -6.89 -3.93
C LYS A 39 2.77 -6.46 -4.60
N THR A 40 3.91 -6.59 -3.90
CA THR A 40 5.24 -6.21 -4.41
C THR A 40 5.58 -6.97 -5.68
N ALA A 41 5.40 -8.29 -5.68
CA ALA A 41 5.63 -9.13 -6.83
C ALA A 41 4.74 -8.72 -8.02
N VAL A 42 3.43 -8.54 -7.79
CA VAL A 42 2.49 -8.10 -8.84
C VAL A 42 2.88 -6.75 -9.42
N SER A 43 3.22 -5.75 -8.58
CA SER A 43 3.69 -4.45 -9.07
C SER A 43 5.00 -4.54 -9.84
N ALA A 44 5.96 -5.32 -9.36
CA ALA A 44 7.25 -5.49 -10.01
C ALA A 44 7.09 -6.17 -11.38
N LEU A 45 6.28 -7.23 -11.46
CA LEU A 45 5.97 -7.93 -12.70
C LEU A 45 5.22 -7.05 -13.69
N PHE A 46 4.21 -6.31 -13.23
CA PHE A 46 3.48 -5.36 -14.07
C PHE A 46 4.42 -4.31 -14.65
N ASN A 47 5.29 -3.73 -13.81
CA ASN A 47 6.26 -2.73 -14.21
C ASN A 47 7.36 -3.29 -15.13
N GLU A 48 7.77 -4.55 -14.94
CA GLU A 48 8.71 -5.24 -15.84
C GLU A 48 8.08 -5.51 -17.21
N ALA A 49 6.83 -5.98 -17.24
CA ALA A 49 6.09 -6.23 -18.48
C ALA A 49 5.98 -4.97 -19.35
N ARG A 50 5.69 -3.82 -18.73
CA ARG A 50 5.68 -2.52 -19.42
C ARG A 50 7.04 -1.83 -19.52
N ASN A 51 8.10 -2.45 -19.01
CA ASN A 51 9.45 -1.89 -18.90
C ASN A 51 9.46 -0.45 -18.35
N SER A 52 8.87 -0.23 -17.18
CA SER A 52 8.74 1.08 -16.55
C SER A 52 9.34 1.06 -15.14
N PRO A 53 10.24 1.98 -14.80
CA PRO A 53 10.95 2.92 -15.68
C PRO A 53 11.84 2.17 -16.70
N HIS A 54 11.94 2.69 -17.92
CA HIS A 54 12.74 2.05 -18.98
C HIS A 54 14.25 2.10 -18.66
N GLU A 55 14.66 3.15 -17.95
CA GLU A 55 16.04 3.42 -17.53
C GLU A 55 16.62 2.33 -16.63
N TRP A 56 15.77 1.51 -15.99
CA TRP A 56 16.24 0.38 -15.19
C TRP A 56 16.58 -0.86 -16.04
N GLY A 57 16.32 -0.82 -17.35
CA GLY A 57 16.57 -1.93 -18.26
C GLY A 57 15.65 -3.12 -18.00
N ARG A 58 15.79 -4.17 -18.81
CA ARG A 58 15.11 -5.46 -18.60
C ARG A 58 16.03 -6.48 -17.95
N GLY A 59 15.44 -7.54 -17.42
CA GLY A 59 16.18 -8.66 -16.82
C GLY A 59 16.32 -8.52 -15.31
N VAL A 60 17.20 -9.34 -14.72
CA VAL A 60 17.25 -9.55 -13.26
C VAL A 60 17.53 -8.25 -12.50
N GLU A 61 18.48 -7.42 -12.97
CA GLU A 61 18.82 -6.15 -12.31
C GLU A 61 17.67 -5.14 -12.37
N GLY A 62 17.05 -4.98 -13.54
CA GLY A 62 15.90 -4.08 -13.72
C GLY A 62 14.71 -4.53 -12.88
N PHE A 63 14.43 -5.83 -12.87
CA PHE A 63 13.41 -6.44 -12.02
C PHE A 63 13.69 -6.20 -10.53
N ALA A 64 14.93 -6.38 -10.07
CA ALA A 64 15.31 -6.14 -8.69
C ALA A 64 15.08 -4.68 -8.27
N LYS A 65 15.42 -3.71 -9.14
CA LYS A 65 15.10 -2.28 -8.91
C LYS A 65 13.59 -2.04 -8.80
N ARG A 66 12.79 -2.66 -9.67
CA ARG A 66 11.31 -2.56 -9.62
C ARG A 66 10.71 -3.20 -8.36
N ALA A 67 11.23 -4.35 -7.95
CA ALA A 67 10.83 -5.03 -6.73
C ALA A 67 11.20 -4.20 -5.49
N GLY A 68 12.44 -3.71 -5.41
CA GLY A 68 12.91 -2.84 -4.32
C GLY A 68 12.11 -1.55 -4.23
N SER A 69 11.88 -0.86 -5.35
CA SER A 69 11.04 0.34 -5.39
C SER A 69 9.60 0.04 -4.98
N SER A 70 9.04 -1.09 -5.44
CA SER A 70 7.69 -1.52 -5.09
C SER A 70 7.59 -1.78 -3.59
N PHE A 71 8.58 -2.45 -3.00
CA PHE A 71 8.64 -2.68 -1.56
C PHE A 71 8.77 -1.37 -0.77
N GLY A 72 9.69 -0.48 -1.18
CA GLY A 72 9.90 0.82 -0.55
C GLY A 72 8.64 1.68 -0.53
N LYS A 73 7.89 1.72 -1.65
CA LYS A 73 6.57 2.37 -1.71
C LYS A 73 5.64 1.84 -0.61
N ARG A 74 5.53 0.51 -0.48
CA ARG A 74 4.66 -0.11 0.53
C ARG A 74 5.07 0.23 1.95
N VAL A 75 6.37 0.24 2.23
CA VAL A 75 6.89 0.66 3.54
C VAL A 75 6.41 2.08 3.87
N VAL A 76 6.57 3.01 2.92
CA VAL A 76 6.09 4.40 3.10
C VAL A 76 4.58 4.45 3.31
N LYS A 77 3.81 3.75 2.47
CA LYS A 77 2.35 3.70 2.59
C LYS A 77 1.91 3.17 3.94
N SER A 78 2.46 2.04 4.37
CA SER A 78 2.09 1.40 5.63
C SER A 78 2.43 2.25 6.83
N SER A 79 3.55 2.98 6.81
CA SER A 79 3.91 3.95 7.86
C SER A 79 2.87 5.06 7.98
N VAL A 80 2.42 5.63 6.85
CA VAL A 80 1.39 6.67 6.84
C VAL A 80 0.03 6.10 7.25
N GLU A 81 -0.32 4.92 6.73
CA GLU A 81 -1.58 4.24 7.09
C GLU A 81 -1.66 4.01 8.59
N LEU A 82 -0.59 3.54 9.24
CA LEU A 82 -0.59 3.33 10.70
C LEU A 82 -0.70 4.64 11.46
N GLY A 83 0.12 5.63 11.12
CA GLY A 83 0.10 6.91 11.82
C GLY A 83 -1.23 7.64 11.70
N LEU A 84 -1.91 7.53 10.55
CA LEU A 84 -3.17 8.24 10.32
C LEU A 84 -4.39 7.41 10.73
N SER A 85 -4.40 6.08 10.52
CA SER A 85 -5.56 5.24 10.86
C SER A 85 -5.87 5.24 12.35
N GLU A 86 -4.84 5.35 13.19
CA GLU A 86 -5.00 5.46 14.64
C GLU A 86 -5.69 6.76 15.05
N TRP A 87 -5.44 7.84 14.33
CA TRP A 87 -6.04 9.14 14.61
C TRP A 87 -7.44 9.28 14.01
N THR A 88 -7.67 8.69 12.84
CA THR A 88 -8.96 8.75 12.13
C THR A 88 -9.91 7.61 12.46
N HIS A 89 -9.46 6.66 13.30
CA HIS A 89 -10.23 5.50 13.75
C HIS A 89 -10.69 4.61 12.59
N GLU A 90 -9.76 4.29 11.68
CA GLU A 90 -10.03 3.53 10.45
C GLU A 90 -9.67 2.05 10.60
N ASP A 91 -10.64 1.16 10.39
CA ASP A 91 -10.33 -0.26 10.20
C ASP A 91 -10.04 -0.58 8.73
N LEU A 92 -8.76 -0.53 8.39
CA LEU A 92 -8.28 -0.79 7.03
C LEU A 92 -8.30 -2.28 6.62
N HIS A 93 -8.74 -3.20 7.49
CA HIS A 93 -8.88 -4.61 7.14
C HIS A 93 -10.05 -4.83 6.18
N TYR A 94 -9.88 -5.78 5.26
CA TYR A 94 -10.92 -6.10 4.30
C TYR A 94 -11.99 -6.99 4.93
N HIS A 95 -13.21 -6.46 5.03
CA HIS A 95 -14.38 -7.17 5.55
C HIS A 95 -15.21 -7.73 4.39
N ARG A 96 -15.14 -9.04 4.20
CA ARG A 96 -15.83 -9.77 3.13
C ARG A 96 -17.35 -9.71 3.32
N LEU A 97 -18.10 -9.47 2.23
CA LEU A 97 -19.56 -9.55 2.23
C LEU A 97 -20.05 -11.01 2.20
N GLY A 98 -19.46 -11.85 1.33
CA GLY A 98 -19.64 -13.30 1.35
C GLY A 98 -20.94 -13.84 0.74
N ALA A 99 -22.00 -13.04 0.67
CA ALA A 99 -23.29 -13.40 0.10
C ALA A 99 -23.78 -12.38 -0.94
N GLY A 100 -24.84 -12.72 -1.65
CA GLY A 100 -25.45 -11.89 -2.69
C GLY A 100 -24.90 -12.12 -4.10
N SER A 101 -25.38 -11.30 -5.05
CA SER A 101 -24.99 -11.42 -6.46
C SER A 101 -23.52 -11.07 -6.69
N PHE A 102 -22.95 -11.61 -7.76
CA PHE A 102 -21.56 -11.32 -8.15
C PHE A 102 -21.27 -9.81 -8.19
N MET A 103 -22.16 -9.03 -8.81
CA MET A 103 -21.99 -7.57 -8.94
C MET A 103 -22.13 -6.83 -7.61
N ALA A 104 -23.01 -7.28 -6.70
CA ALA A 104 -23.11 -6.68 -5.37
C ALA A 104 -21.80 -6.84 -4.60
N ARG A 105 -21.17 -8.01 -4.71
CA ARG A 105 -19.89 -8.34 -4.05
C ARG A 105 -18.72 -7.55 -4.64
N VAL A 106 -18.67 -7.40 -5.96
CA VAL A 106 -17.68 -6.52 -6.62
C VAL A 106 -17.85 -5.06 -6.17
N LYS A 107 -19.08 -4.53 -6.18
CA LYS A 107 -19.36 -3.16 -5.71
C LYS A 107 -18.95 -2.97 -4.25
N HIS A 108 -19.25 -3.95 -3.40
CA HIS A 108 -18.81 -3.96 -2.00
C HIS A 108 -17.28 -3.89 -1.89
N ALA A 109 -16.56 -4.73 -2.62
CA ALA A 109 -15.10 -4.74 -2.61
C ALA A 109 -14.48 -3.40 -3.06
N VAL A 110 -15.06 -2.76 -4.08
CA VAL A 110 -14.64 -1.44 -4.54
C VAL A 110 -14.97 -0.38 -3.49
N ALA A 111 -16.20 -0.33 -2.99
CA ALA A 111 -16.65 0.66 -2.02
C ALA A 111 -15.82 0.61 -0.73
N THR A 112 -15.58 -0.60 -0.19
CA THR A 112 -14.78 -0.80 1.02
C THR A 112 -13.28 -0.53 0.85
N THR A 113 -12.84 -0.27 -0.38
CA THR A 113 -11.49 0.27 -0.61
C THR A 113 -11.38 1.73 -0.17
N TYR A 114 -12.48 2.49 -0.23
CA TYR A 114 -12.52 3.91 0.14
C TYR A 114 -13.29 4.17 1.43
N TRP A 115 -14.29 3.35 1.73
CA TRP A 115 -15.21 3.54 2.86
C TRP A 115 -15.08 2.36 3.82
N VAL A 116 -14.42 2.58 4.95
CA VAL A 116 -14.01 1.51 5.88
C VAL A 116 -14.78 1.61 7.19
N PRO A 117 -15.02 0.48 7.89
CA PRO A 117 -15.58 0.52 9.23
C PRO A 117 -14.72 1.36 10.18
N ARG A 118 -15.35 1.94 11.21
CA ARG A 118 -14.61 2.56 12.32
C ARG A 118 -14.09 1.50 13.28
N ASP A 119 -12.90 1.72 13.85
CA ASP A 119 -12.34 0.84 14.88
C ASP A 119 -12.85 1.17 16.31
N ASN A 120 -13.43 2.37 16.49
CA ASN A 120 -13.86 2.89 17.78
C ASN A 120 -15.38 2.86 18.01
N GLY A 121 -16.14 2.24 17.10
CA GLY A 121 -17.60 2.17 17.23
C GLY A 121 -18.32 1.82 15.93
N PRO A 122 -19.66 1.78 15.96
CA PRO A 122 -20.46 1.52 14.76
C PRO A 122 -20.32 2.65 13.75
N GLY A 123 -20.33 2.29 12.47
CA GLY A 123 -20.32 3.23 11.36
C GLY A 123 -19.13 3.03 10.44
N TYR A 124 -19.05 3.91 9.45
CA TYR A 124 -18.01 3.89 8.44
C TYR A 124 -17.39 5.28 8.30
N THR A 125 -16.15 5.31 7.85
CA THR A 125 -15.37 6.52 7.60
C THR A 125 -14.62 6.40 6.29
N LEU A 126 -14.18 7.53 5.75
CA LEU A 126 -13.27 7.55 4.63
C LEU A 126 -11.93 6.91 5.06
N ALA A 127 -11.35 6.09 4.19
CA ALA A 127 -10.02 5.50 4.37
C ALA A 127 -8.92 6.55 4.12
N ALA A 128 -8.91 7.63 4.90
CA ALA A 128 -8.00 8.75 4.75
C ALA A 128 -6.53 8.30 4.90
N GLY A 129 -6.24 7.37 5.82
CA GLY A 129 -4.91 6.77 5.98
C GLY A 129 -4.44 6.05 4.71
N ARG A 130 -5.31 5.25 4.08
CA ARG A 130 -5.00 4.57 2.82
C ARG A 130 -4.80 5.58 1.68
N ILE A 131 -5.66 6.60 1.58
CA ILE A 131 -5.59 7.61 0.51
C ILE A 131 -4.30 8.43 0.66
N ALA A 132 -4.06 8.99 1.84
CA ALA A 132 -2.86 9.75 2.15
C ALA A 132 -1.60 8.90 1.99
N GLY A 133 -1.62 7.65 2.47
CA GLY A 133 -0.53 6.71 2.32
C GLY A 133 -0.23 6.40 0.87
N THR A 134 -1.24 6.13 0.04
CA THR A 134 -1.10 5.84 -1.40
C THR A 134 -0.55 7.03 -2.19
N PHE A 135 -1.00 8.24 -1.85
CA PHE A 135 -0.45 9.46 -2.41
C PHE A 135 1.01 9.64 -2.00
N THR A 136 1.30 9.50 -0.70
CA THR A 136 2.63 9.73 -0.12
C THR A 136 3.65 8.72 -0.60
N GLU A 137 3.34 7.42 -0.63
CA GLU A 137 4.27 6.40 -1.14
C GLU A 137 4.69 6.67 -2.56
N SER A 138 3.74 7.13 -3.35
CA SER A 138 4.00 7.51 -4.71
C SER A 138 4.96 8.71 -4.61
N GLN A 139 4.59 9.81 -3.95
CA GLN A 139 5.39 11.05 -3.94
C GLN A 139 6.83 10.84 -3.49
N VAL A 140 7.02 10.05 -2.45
CA VAL A 140 8.32 9.72 -1.89
C VAL A 140 9.16 8.87 -2.85
N ALA A 141 8.54 8.00 -3.65
CA ALA A 141 9.27 7.18 -4.62
C ALA A 141 10.00 7.96 -5.71
N ARG A 142 9.63 9.22 -5.93
CA ARG A 142 10.29 10.13 -6.89
C ARG A 142 11.74 10.36 -6.48
N LEU A 143 12.07 10.22 -5.19
CA LEU A 143 13.42 10.43 -4.67
C LEU A 143 14.45 9.42 -5.18
N TRP A 144 14.01 8.20 -5.52
CA TRP A 144 14.89 7.14 -6.04
C TRP A 144 14.53 6.69 -7.46
N MET A 145 13.53 7.33 -8.07
CA MET A 145 13.13 7.07 -9.45
C MET A 145 13.96 7.90 -10.44
N PRO A 146 14.15 7.41 -11.68
CA PRO A 146 14.81 8.19 -12.72
C PRO A 146 14.12 9.53 -12.97
N SER A 147 14.89 10.57 -13.30
CA SER A 147 14.41 11.96 -13.41
C SER A 147 13.20 12.13 -14.35
N ARG A 148 13.11 11.32 -15.42
CA ARG A 148 11.98 11.31 -16.37
C ARG A 148 10.64 11.03 -15.70
N VAL A 149 10.64 10.13 -14.73
CA VAL A 149 9.42 9.69 -14.02
C VAL A 149 9.35 10.27 -12.60
N ALA A 150 10.28 11.17 -12.24
CA ALA A 150 10.28 11.94 -11.00
C ALA A 150 9.38 13.19 -11.09
N THR A 151 8.16 13.04 -11.65
CA THR A 151 7.24 14.15 -11.92
C THR A 151 5.89 13.97 -11.21
N MET A 152 5.15 15.07 -11.04
CA MET A 152 3.78 15.04 -10.50
C MET A 152 2.77 14.33 -11.42
N GLY A 153 3.07 14.17 -12.72
CA GLY A 153 2.22 13.38 -13.62
C GLY A 153 2.39 11.88 -13.41
N ALA A 154 3.64 11.40 -13.52
CA ALA A 154 4.00 10.00 -13.22
C ALA A 154 3.58 9.62 -11.79
N ALA A 155 3.57 10.62 -10.93
CA ALA A 155 3.13 10.53 -9.58
C ALA A 155 1.71 10.05 -9.38
N MET A 156 0.78 10.75 -10.04
CA MET A 156 -0.64 10.46 -9.97
C MET A 156 -0.95 9.14 -10.66
N GLN A 157 -0.24 8.81 -11.73
CA GLN A 157 -0.31 7.48 -12.35
C GLN A 157 0.08 6.37 -11.36
N GLY A 158 1.16 6.58 -10.60
CA GLY A 158 1.59 5.65 -9.55
C GLY A 158 0.55 5.49 -8.43
N THR A 159 -0.08 6.59 -8.01
CA THR A 159 -1.18 6.58 -7.03
C THR A 159 -2.36 5.76 -7.57
N ALA A 160 -2.81 6.05 -8.80
CA ALA A 160 -3.92 5.34 -9.44
C ALA A 160 -3.64 3.84 -9.60
N ALA A 161 -2.41 3.47 -9.99
CA ALA A 161 -2.00 2.07 -10.11
C ALA A 161 -2.04 1.35 -8.75
N THR A 162 -1.58 1.98 -7.66
CA THR A 162 -1.67 1.38 -6.32
C THR A 162 -3.11 1.23 -5.85
N VAL A 163 -3.97 2.23 -6.10
CA VAL A 163 -5.41 2.13 -5.78
C VAL A 163 -6.07 1.00 -6.56
N GLY A 164 -5.79 0.88 -7.87
CA GLY A 164 -6.29 -0.22 -8.69
C GLY A 164 -5.85 -1.59 -8.18
N LEU A 165 -4.60 -1.70 -7.71
CA LEU A 165 -4.09 -2.94 -7.10
C LEU A 165 -4.82 -3.27 -5.79
N ASP A 166 -5.11 -2.28 -4.94
CA ASP A 166 -5.88 -2.49 -3.71
C ASP A 166 -7.30 -2.97 -3.99
N VAL A 167 -7.99 -2.32 -4.94
CA VAL A 167 -9.33 -2.74 -5.39
C VAL A 167 -9.27 -4.17 -5.91
N GLY A 168 -8.32 -4.47 -6.81
CA GLY A 168 -8.18 -5.81 -7.38
C GLY A 168 -7.96 -6.88 -6.32
N ILE A 169 -7.15 -6.59 -5.29
CA ILE A 169 -6.89 -7.53 -4.19
C ILE A 169 -8.10 -7.69 -3.28
N ASN A 170 -8.85 -6.62 -3.02
CA ASN A 170 -10.09 -6.72 -2.25
C ASN A 170 -11.14 -7.55 -3.00
N VAL A 171 -11.26 -7.38 -4.32
CA VAL A 171 -12.10 -8.24 -5.17
C VAL A 171 -11.61 -9.69 -5.11
N LEU A 172 -10.31 -9.95 -5.26
CA LEU A 172 -9.76 -11.31 -5.14
C LEU A 172 -10.07 -11.94 -3.78
N ARG A 173 -9.92 -11.19 -2.69
CA ARG A 173 -10.25 -11.64 -1.31
C ARG A 173 -11.73 -11.91 -1.13
N GLU A 174 -12.60 -11.13 -1.79
CA GLU A 174 -14.03 -11.38 -1.78
C GLU A 174 -14.35 -12.75 -2.36
N PHE A 175 -13.71 -13.14 -3.46
CA PHE A 175 -13.97 -14.40 -4.15
C PHE A 175 -13.04 -15.57 -3.76
N TRP A 176 -12.02 -15.33 -2.94
CA TRP A 176 -11.07 -16.36 -2.56
C TRP A 176 -11.77 -17.51 -1.78
N PRO A 177 -11.53 -18.78 -2.13
CA PRO A 177 -12.04 -19.93 -1.38
C PRO A 177 -11.41 -19.99 0.02
N ARG A 178 -12.20 -20.13 1.08
CA ARG A 178 -11.64 -20.57 2.37
C ARG A 178 -11.53 -22.08 2.33
N GLY A 179 -10.36 -22.61 2.70
CA GLY A 179 -10.30 -23.98 3.18
C GLY A 179 -11.31 -24.12 4.33
N ARG A 180 -12.11 -25.18 4.28
CA ARG A 180 -13.09 -25.50 5.31
C ARG A 180 -12.40 -25.80 6.63
#